data_AF-A0A1M6BEZ2-F1
#
_entry.id   AF-A0A1M6BEZ2-F1
#
_cell.length_a   1.000
_cell.length_b   1.000
_cell.length_c   1.000
_cell.angle_alpha   90.00
_cell.angle_beta   90.00
_cell.angle_gamma   90.00
#
_symmetry.space_group_name_H-M   'P 1'
#
loop_
_entity.id
_entity.type
_entity.pdbx_description
1 polymer ?
#
loop_
_entity_poly.entity_id
_entity_poly.type
_entity_poly.pdbx_seq_one_letter_code
_entity_poly.pdbx_strand_id
1 'polypeptide(L)'
;MCPADTDAKASKLALFTIFTPNLPLAGKLYKTVVKHLKKILNISFKILAFLWILFIGFGIIGTQFFGETSDDLGFNKDQNHLKKEIINNKQNQKFAIQNTDSIPQGKFKYEIYLAEFGGRMQNETCDIEIKGNKVIITQNKTNDSERKTIFSGMVLKHNSGKWVLADNYSARNAEEIGGCTTIPIIDFKKKLIEWC
;
A
#
# COMPACT_ATOMS: atom_id res chain seq x y z
N MET A 1 -22.76 -53.95 5.94
CA MET A 1 -23.82 -53.26 5.16
C MET A 1 -24.17 -51.99 5.90
N CYS A 2 -23.76 -50.83 5.39
CA CYS A 2 -24.08 -49.51 5.96
C CYS A 2 -25.08 -48.82 5.02
N PRO A 3 -26.11 -48.11 5.54
CA PRO A 3 -27.10 -47.45 4.71
C PRO A 3 -26.56 -46.13 4.14
N ALA A 4 -27.07 -45.80 2.96
CA ALA A 4 -26.59 -44.76 2.07
C ALA A 4 -27.05 -43.34 2.47
N ASP A 5 -26.14 -42.38 2.29
CA ASP A 5 -26.38 -40.94 2.29
C ASP A 5 -27.29 -40.52 1.11
N THR A 6 -28.56 -40.28 1.38
CA THR A 6 -29.47 -39.57 0.47
C THR A 6 -30.29 -38.54 1.24
N ASP A 7 -29.65 -37.48 1.75
CA ASP A 7 -30.39 -36.33 2.33
C ASP A 7 -29.75 -34.95 2.09
N ALA A 8 -28.52 -34.88 1.56
CA ALA A 8 -27.82 -33.59 1.41
C ALA A 8 -28.27 -32.73 0.20
N LYS A 9 -29.12 -33.24 -0.71
CA LYS A 9 -29.51 -32.52 -1.94
C LYS A 9 -30.80 -31.70 -1.84
N ALA A 10 -31.67 -31.93 -0.86
CA ALA A 10 -32.93 -31.20 -0.75
C ALA A 10 -32.80 -29.78 -0.17
N SER A 11 -31.78 -29.52 0.66
CA SER A 11 -31.64 -28.23 1.37
C SER A 11 -31.11 -27.07 0.53
N LYS A 12 -30.54 -27.30 -0.67
CA LYS A 12 -30.00 -26.20 -1.51
C LYS A 12 -31.04 -25.48 -2.36
N LEU A 13 -32.20 -26.09 -2.62
CA LEU A 13 -33.24 -25.50 -3.46
C LEU A 13 -34.20 -24.56 -2.72
N ALA A 14 -34.32 -24.70 -1.40
CA ALA A 14 -35.19 -23.83 -0.58
C ALA A 14 -34.58 -22.46 -0.27
N LEU A 15 -33.25 -22.30 -0.36
CA LEU A 15 -32.60 -21.03 -0.03
C LEU A 15 -32.64 -20.00 -1.18
N PHE A 16 -32.83 -20.46 -2.42
CA PHE A 16 -32.82 -19.58 -3.60
C PHE A 16 -34.16 -18.86 -3.85
N THR A 17 -35.25 -19.30 -3.24
CA THR A 17 -36.58 -18.70 -3.42
C THR A 17 -36.90 -17.55 -2.45
N ILE A 18 -36.06 -17.30 -1.44
CA ILE A 18 -36.29 -16.20 -0.48
C ILE A 18 -35.76 -14.85 -1.01
N PHE A 19 -34.93 -14.85 -2.06
CA PHE A 19 -34.26 -13.65 -2.58
C PHE A 19 -34.72 -13.19 -3.97
N THR A 20 -35.96 -13.48 -4.38
CA THR A 20 -36.56 -12.80 -5.53
C THR A 20 -37.48 -11.67 -5.05
N PRO A 21 -37.04 -10.40 -5.07
CA PRO A 21 -37.87 -9.28 -4.63
C PRO A 21 -38.91 -8.97 -5.71
N ASN A 22 -40.04 -9.69 -5.69
CA ASN A 22 -41.19 -9.40 -6.53
C ASN A 22 -42.10 -8.36 -5.84
N LEU A 23 -41.53 -7.23 -5.42
CA LEU A 23 -42.26 -6.16 -4.72
C LEU A 23 -42.31 -4.86 -5.55
N PRO A 24 -43.49 -4.48 -6.11
CA PRO A 24 -43.67 -3.21 -6.82
C PRO A 24 -43.54 -1.96 -5.92
N LEU A 25 -43.31 -2.12 -4.61
CA LEU A 25 -43.03 -1.02 -3.68
C LEU A 25 -41.59 -0.47 -3.79
N ALA A 26 -40.62 -1.26 -4.27
CA ALA A 26 -39.22 -0.85 -4.35
C ALA A 26 -38.97 0.30 -5.35
N GLY A 27 -39.81 0.41 -6.40
CA GLY A 27 -39.65 1.42 -7.44
C GLY A 27 -39.87 2.87 -6.97
N LYS A 28 -40.75 3.09 -5.97
CA LYS A 28 -41.02 4.44 -5.43
C LYS A 28 -39.94 4.91 -4.45
N LEU A 29 -39.40 3.99 -3.65
CA LEU A 29 -38.28 4.28 -2.75
C LEU A 29 -37.00 4.57 -3.53
N TYR A 30 -36.71 3.79 -4.58
CA TYR A 30 -35.53 4.00 -5.42
C TYR A 30 -35.48 5.41 -6.05
N LYS A 31 -36.60 5.89 -6.62
CA LYS A 31 -36.66 7.23 -7.22
C LYS A 31 -36.38 8.35 -6.20
N THR A 32 -36.85 8.18 -4.97
CA THR A 32 -36.67 9.17 -3.90
C THR A 32 -35.21 9.20 -3.44
N VAL A 33 -34.63 8.03 -3.20
CA VAL A 33 -33.22 7.89 -2.75
C VAL A 33 -32.25 8.42 -3.81
N VAL A 34 -32.45 8.10 -5.09
CA VAL A 34 -31.58 8.57 -6.19
C VAL A 34 -31.64 10.10 -6.33
N LYS A 35 -32.82 10.72 -6.16
CA LYS A 35 -32.97 12.18 -6.21
C LYS A 35 -32.21 12.87 -5.06
N HIS A 36 -32.28 12.32 -3.85
CA HIS A 36 -31.53 12.85 -2.71
C HIS A 36 -30.01 12.67 -2.88
N LEU A 37 -29.57 11.51 -3.38
CA LEU A 37 -28.16 11.22 -3.62
C LEU A 37 -27.54 12.18 -4.65
N LYS A 38 -28.25 12.45 -5.75
CA LYS A 38 -27.80 13.39 -6.79
C LYS A 38 -27.67 14.82 -6.25
N LYS A 39 -28.56 15.24 -5.36
CA LYS A 39 -28.50 16.58 -4.72
C LYS A 39 -27.26 16.70 -3.82
N ILE A 40 -26.97 15.67 -3.03
CA ILE A 40 -25.80 15.64 -2.14
C ILE A 40 -24.50 15.64 -2.97
N LEU A 41 -24.43 14.81 -4.01
CA LEU A 41 -23.25 14.72 -4.88
C LEU A 41 -22.93 16.04 -5.59
N ASN A 42 -23.96 16.79 -6.00
CA ASN A 42 -23.76 18.09 -6.65
C ASN A 42 -23.26 19.17 -5.66
N ILE A 43 -23.68 19.09 -4.39
CA ILE A 43 -23.20 20.00 -3.34
C ILE A 43 -21.74 19.70 -3.01
N SER A 44 -21.36 18.42 -2.87
CA SER A 44 -19.98 18.04 -2.56
C SER A 44 -19.01 18.46 -3.66
N PHE A 45 -19.41 18.36 -4.94
CA PHE A 45 -18.56 18.77 -6.06
C PHE A 45 -18.28 20.29 -6.06
N LYS A 46 -19.28 21.11 -5.71
CA LYS A 46 -19.11 22.57 -5.59
C LYS A 46 -18.16 22.96 -4.46
N ILE A 47 -18.23 22.26 -3.32
CA ILE A 47 -17.33 22.52 -2.17
C ILE A 47 -15.89 22.17 -2.54
N LEU A 48 -15.68 21.03 -3.22
CA LEU A 48 -14.34 20.60 -3.63
C LEU A 48 -13.70 21.57 -4.65
N ALA A 49 -14.51 22.07 -5.60
CA ALA A 49 -14.05 23.08 -6.55
C ALA A 49 -13.65 24.39 -5.86
N PHE A 50 -14.39 24.82 -4.83
CA PHE A 50 -14.07 26.03 -4.08
C PHE A 50 -12.76 25.89 -3.28
N LEU A 51 -12.52 24.73 -2.66
CA LEU A 51 -11.26 24.45 -1.95
C LEU A 51 -10.05 24.50 -2.89
N TRP A 52 -10.18 23.96 -4.11
CA TRP A 52 -9.12 24.01 -5.12
C TRP A 52 -8.73 25.45 -5.52
N ILE A 53 -9.72 26.33 -5.67
CA ILE A 53 -9.49 27.75 -5.98
C ILE A 53 -8.74 28.44 -4.83
N LEU A 54 -9.05 28.11 -3.57
CA LEU A 54 -8.34 28.65 -2.41
C LEU A 54 -6.86 28.22 -2.40
N PHE A 55 -6.56 26.95 -2.66
CA PHE A 55 -5.17 26.47 -2.69
C PHE A 55 -4.32 27.16 -3.77
N ILE A 56 -4.89 27.41 -4.96
CA ILE A 56 -4.20 28.15 -6.01
C ILE A 56 -3.99 29.62 -5.61
N GLY A 57 -4.99 30.25 -4.98
CA GLY A 57 -4.90 31.64 -4.53
C GLY A 57 -3.86 31.89 -3.44
N PHE A 58 -3.74 30.98 -2.46
CA PHE A 58 -2.77 31.13 -1.36
C PHE A 58 -1.33 30.76 -1.77
N GLY A 59 -1.14 29.88 -2.76
CA GLY A 59 0.19 29.45 -3.21
C GLY A 59 1.06 30.58 -3.77
N ILE A 60 0.47 31.65 -4.28
CA ILE A 60 1.21 32.78 -4.89
C ILE A 60 1.73 33.76 -3.84
N ILE A 61 1.10 33.85 -2.66
CA ILE A 61 1.47 34.83 -1.61
C ILE A 61 2.62 34.31 -0.73
N GLY A 62 2.80 32.99 -0.62
CA GLY A 62 3.81 32.38 0.26
C GLY A 62 5.26 32.51 -0.22
N THR A 63 5.52 32.79 -1.50
CA THR A 63 6.88 32.83 -2.04
C THR A 63 7.60 34.15 -1.80
N GLN A 64 6.91 35.20 -1.36
CA GLN A 64 7.50 36.52 -1.12
C GLN A 64 7.86 36.78 0.36
N PHE A 65 7.54 35.86 1.28
CA PHE A 65 7.72 36.07 2.72
C PHE A 65 8.82 35.21 3.38
N PHE A 66 9.55 34.39 2.61
CA PHE A 66 10.54 33.45 3.15
C PHE A 66 11.89 33.46 2.42
N GLY A 67 12.34 34.64 2.02
CA GLY A 67 13.63 34.82 1.37
C GLY A 67 14.31 36.09 1.83
N GLU A 68 14.88 36.10 3.04
CA GLU A 68 16.08 36.87 3.42
C GLU A 68 16.34 36.72 4.93
N THR A 69 17.35 35.92 5.27
CA THR A 69 18.25 35.99 6.44
C THR A 69 19.13 34.75 6.31
N SER A 70 20.46 34.79 6.25
CA SER A 70 21.42 35.86 6.52
C SER A 70 22.78 35.31 6.12
N ASP A 71 23.43 35.97 5.16
CA ASP A 71 24.88 35.95 5.05
C ASP A 71 25.48 36.75 6.22
N ASP A 72 26.73 36.42 6.55
CA ASP A 72 27.66 37.14 7.43
C ASP A 72 27.68 36.79 8.93
N LEU A 73 28.52 35.80 9.27
CA LEU A 73 29.29 35.83 10.51
C LEU A 73 30.70 35.27 10.25
N GLY A 74 31.66 36.20 10.16
CA GLY A 74 33.09 35.90 10.15
C GLY A 74 33.54 35.20 11.43
N PHE A 75 33.93 33.93 11.31
CA PHE A 75 34.69 33.23 12.34
C PHE A 75 35.92 32.54 11.76
N ASN A 76 37.04 33.20 12.04
CA ASN A 76 38.35 32.70 12.43
C ASN A 76 38.94 31.48 11.70
N LYS A 77 40.05 31.81 11.05
CA LYS A 77 40.97 31.03 10.24
C LYS A 77 41.79 30.09 11.11
N ASP A 78 41.22 28.96 11.56
CA ASP A 78 42.01 27.84 12.13
C ASP A 78 41.27 26.49 12.25
N GLN A 79 40.23 26.25 11.43
CA GLN A 79 39.43 25.01 11.48
C GLN A 79 39.57 24.12 10.23
N ASN A 80 40.40 24.48 9.25
CA ASN A 80 40.37 23.85 7.92
C ASN A 80 40.95 22.43 7.84
N HIS A 81 41.67 21.95 8.86
CA HIS A 81 42.12 20.56 8.91
C HIS A 81 41.10 19.64 9.62
N LEU A 82 40.52 20.09 10.74
CA LEU A 82 39.54 19.30 11.50
C LEU A 82 38.13 19.31 10.87
N LYS A 83 37.73 20.40 10.19
CA LYS A 83 36.46 20.44 9.44
C LYS A 83 36.47 19.52 8.23
N LYS A 84 37.60 19.25 7.58
CA LYS A 84 37.62 18.33 6.42
C LYS A 84 37.34 16.89 6.82
N GLU A 85 37.83 16.43 7.97
CA GLU A 85 37.49 15.09 8.48
C GLU A 85 36.07 15.00 9.02
N ILE A 86 35.58 16.03 9.72
CA ILE A 86 34.21 16.03 10.24
C ILE A 86 33.18 16.23 9.13
N ILE A 87 33.45 17.04 8.10
CA ILE A 87 32.55 17.21 6.95
C ILE A 87 32.53 15.95 6.09
N ASN A 88 33.66 15.25 5.90
CA ASN A 88 33.67 13.97 5.20
C ASN A 88 32.93 12.87 5.99
N ASN A 89 33.09 12.80 7.31
CA ASN A 89 32.34 11.83 8.13
C ASN A 89 30.86 12.20 8.29
N LYS A 90 30.52 13.49 8.38
CA LYS A 90 29.13 13.95 8.50
C LYS A 90 28.42 13.92 7.15
N GLN A 91 29.10 14.11 6.02
CA GLN A 91 28.51 13.86 4.70
C GLN A 91 28.34 12.36 4.43
N ASN A 92 29.26 11.50 4.87
CA ASN A 92 29.09 10.04 4.78
C ASN A 92 28.01 9.49 5.74
N GLN A 93 27.72 10.15 6.86
CA GLN A 93 26.58 9.77 7.73
C GLN A 93 25.26 10.45 7.36
N LYS A 94 25.28 11.65 6.76
CA LYS A 94 24.06 12.39 6.38
C LYS A 94 23.54 12.04 4.99
N PHE A 95 24.29 11.24 4.20
CA PHE A 95 23.78 10.59 2.97
C PHE A 95 23.03 9.26 3.25
N ALA A 96 23.04 8.77 4.50
CA ALA A 96 22.38 7.54 4.91
C ALA A 96 21.06 7.76 5.67
N ILE A 97 20.53 8.98 5.67
CA ILE A 97 19.14 9.25 6.06
C ILE A 97 18.45 9.87 4.84
N GLN A 98 18.45 9.11 3.74
CA GLN A 98 17.40 9.29 2.75
C GLN A 98 16.08 8.98 3.45
N ASN A 99 15.04 9.79 3.23
CA ASN A 99 13.67 9.48 3.64
C ASN A 99 13.33 8.05 3.18
N THR A 100 13.51 7.03 4.03
CA THR A 100 13.24 5.62 3.71
C THR A 100 11.74 5.30 3.67
N ASP A 101 10.90 6.33 3.57
CA ASP A 101 9.45 6.24 3.49
C ASP A 101 8.93 6.24 2.05
N SER A 102 9.81 6.35 1.06
CA SER A 102 9.44 6.14 -0.34
C SER A 102 9.53 4.67 -0.74
N ILE A 103 8.53 4.20 -1.47
CA ILE A 103 8.52 2.87 -2.09
C ILE A 103 9.58 2.84 -3.21
N PRO A 104 10.53 1.89 -3.21
CA PRO A 104 11.51 1.75 -4.28
C PRO A 104 10.85 1.41 -5.61
N GLN A 105 11.37 1.95 -6.71
CA GLN A 105 10.79 1.82 -8.05
C GLN A 105 11.70 1.01 -8.96
N GLY A 106 11.12 0.13 -9.78
CA GLY A 106 11.86 -0.70 -10.75
C GLY A 106 11.73 -2.20 -10.50
N LYS A 107 12.69 -2.96 -11.03
CA LYS A 107 12.75 -4.42 -10.93
C LYS A 107 13.81 -4.86 -9.93
N PHE A 108 13.48 -5.80 -9.05
CA PHE A 108 14.37 -6.27 -8.01
C PHE A 108 14.25 -7.78 -7.79
N LYS A 109 15.29 -8.37 -7.20
CA LYS A 109 15.29 -9.76 -6.73
C LYS A 109 15.14 -9.81 -5.22
N TYR A 110 14.14 -10.54 -4.77
CA TYR A 110 13.75 -10.69 -3.36
C TYR A 110 13.71 -12.16 -2.99
N GLU A 111 13.71 -12.43 -1.69
CA GLU A 111 13.50 -13.76 -1.13
C GLU A 111 12.09 -13.84 -0.51
N ILE A 112 11.41 -14.96 -0.74
CA ILE A 112 10.14 -15.30 -0.10
C ILE A 112 10.46 -16.18 1.10
N TYR A 113 10.13 -15.68 2.28
CA TYR A 113 10.19 -16.43 3.52
C TYR A 113 8.80 -17.01 3.81
N LEU A 114 8.68 -18.33 3.67
CA LEU A 114 7.45 -19.07 3.96
C LEU A 114 7.33 -19.32 5.47
N ALA A 115 6.41 -18.63 6.12
CA ALA A 115 6.19 -18.72 7.56
C ALA A 115 5.25 -19.88 7.92
N GLU A 116 5.57 -21.12 7.53
CA GLU A 116 4.77 -22.30 7.89
C GLU A 116 5.21 -22.90 9.24
N PHE A 117 4.23 -23.18 10.11
CA PHE A 117 4.26 -23.93 11.38
C PHE A 117 5.63 -24.46 11.86
N GLY A 118 6.49 -23.56 12.38
CA GLY A 118 7.62 -23.92 13.25
C GLY A 118 8.88 -24.46 12.57
N GLY A 119 8.97 -24.47 11.23
CA GLY A 119 10.14 -24.92 10.48
C GLY A 119 10.68 -23.87 9.52
N ARG A 120 12.01 -23.70 9.45
CA ARG A 120 12.64 -22.89 8.41
C ARG A 120 12.70 -23.70 7.11
N MET A 121 11.78 -23.47 6.18
CA MET A 121 11.97 -23.91 4.80
C MET A 121 12.97 -23.00 4.08
N GLN A 122 13.61 -23.55 3.03
CA GLN A 122 14.56 -22.80 2.22
C GLN A 122 13.83 -21.67 1.49
N ASN A 123 14.33 -20.44 1.63
CA ASN A 123 13.76 -19.28 0.95
C ASN A 123 13.82 -19.48 -0.56
N GLU A 124 12.71 -19.20 -1.24
CA GLU A 124 12.68 -19.15 -2.69
C GLU A 124 12.93 -17.73 -3.19
N THR A 125 13.55 -17.60 -4.36
CA THR A 125 13.80 -16.28 -4.95
C THR A 125 12.64 -15.86 -5.86
N CYS A 126 12.32 -14.56 -5.84
CA CYS A 126 11.31 -13.98 -6.71
C CYS A 126 11.81 -12.67 -7.33
N ASP A 127 11.30 -12.39 -8.53
CA ASP A 127 11.44 -11.11 -9.18
C ASP A 127 10.23 -10.24 -8.83
N ILE A 128 10.49 -9.04 -8.33
CA ILE A 128 9.47 -8.03 -8.09
C ILE A 128 9.61 -6.88 -9.08
N GLU A 129 8.48 -6.36 -9.54
CA GLU A 129 8.41 -5.14 -10.36
C GLU A 129 7.48 -4.15 -9.69
N ILE A 130 8.00 -2.97 -9.34
CA ILE A 130 7.25 -1.89 -8.67
C ILE A 130 7.17 -0.66 -9.58
N LYS A 131 5.94 -0.17 -9.79
CA LYS A 131 5.61 1.04 -10.55
C LYS A 131 4.57 1.87 -9.79
N GLY A 132 4.99 3.00 -9.23
CA GLY A 132 4.22 3.76 -8.25
C GLY A 132 4.02 2.93 -6.99
N ASN A 133 2.76 2.69 -6.63
CA ASN A 133 2.39 1.76 -5.55
C ASN A 133 2.00 0.37 -6.08
N LYS A 134 1.98 0.13 -7.40
CA LYS A 134 1.64 -1.18 -7.95
C LYS A 134 2.84 -2.11 -7.90
N VAL A 135 2.60 -3.37 -7.60
CA VAL A 135 3.64 -4.41 -7.51
C VAL A 135 3.18 -5.70 -8.17
N ILE A 136 4.10 -6.32 -8.90
CA ILE A 136 3.93 -7.66 -9.48
C ILE A 136 5.09 -8.51 -8.95
N ILE A 137 4.77 -9.69 -8.44
CA ILE A 137 5.73 -10.64 -7.89
C ILE A 137 5.68 -11.91 -8.71
N THR A 138 6.82 -12.31 -9.24
CA THR A 138 7.00 -13.49 -10.08
C THR A 138 7.99 -14.42 -9.42
N GLN A 139 7.57 -15.63 -9.12
CA GLN A 139 8.43 -16.66 -8.54
C GLN A 139 9.34 -17.24 -9.64
N ASN A 140 10.64 -17.30 -9.36
CA ASN A 140 11.59 -17.95 -10.26
C ASN A 140 11.76 -19.40 -9.82
N LYS A 141 11.08 -20.31 -10.52
CA LYS A 141 11.37 -21.75 -10.40
C LYS A 141 12.69 -22.07 -11.10
N THR A 142 13.33 -23.15 -10.67
CA THR A 142 14.63 -23.65 -11.16
C THR A 142 14.69 -23.86 -12.68
N ASN A 143 13.53 -23.97 -13.34
CA ASN A 143 13.39 -23.97 -14.79
C ASN A 143 12.86 -22.60 -15.23
N ASP A 144 13.72 -21.80 -15.86
CA ASP A 144 13.49 -20.40 -16.30
C ASP A 144 12.23 -20.21 -17.19
N SER A 145 11.65 -21.30 -17.68
CA SER A 145 10.44 -21.34 -18.52
C SER A 145 9.13 -21.26 -17.73
N GLU A 146 9.14 -21.42 -16.40
CA GLU A 146 7.93 -21.44 -15.55
C GLU A 146 7.87 -20.24 -14.60
N ARG A 147 8.03 -19.03 -15.13
CA ARG A 147 7.79 -17.80 -14.37
C ARG A 147 6.30 -17.67 -14.04
N LYS A 148 5.94 -17.96 -12.79
CA LYS A 148 4.56 -17.83 -12.29
C LYS A 148 4.41 -16.53 -11.50
N THR A 149 3.49 -15.68 -11.92
CA THR A 149 3.06 -14.55 -11.10
C THR A 149 2.32 -15.09 -9.88
N ILE A 150 2.87 -14.85 -8.69
CA ILE A 150 2.27 -15.28 -7.42
C ILE A 150 1.43 -14.19 -6.78
N PHE A 151 1.70 -12.93 -7.12
CA PHE A 151 0.96 -11.79 -6.62
C PHE A 151 0.97 -10.61 -7.59
N SER A 152 -0.14 -9.90 -7.65
CA SER A 152 -0.29 -8.65 -8.39
C SER A 152 -1.26 -7.76 -7.63
N GLY A 153 -0.76 -6.62 -7.15
CA GLY A 153 -1.55 -5.75 -6.28
C GLY A 153 -0.82 -4.43 -6.03
N MET A 154 -0.85 -3.97 -4.79
CA MET A 154 -0.22 -2.74 -4.37
C MET A 154 0.61 -2.90 -3.10
N VAL A 155 1.65 -2.08 -2.99
CA VAL A 155 2.41 -1.86 -1.75
C VAL A 155 1.80 -0.68 -1.03
N LEU A 156 1.51 -0.86 0.26
CA LEU A 156 1.01 0.18 1.13
C LEU A 156 1.66 0.13 2.51
N LYS A 157 1.78 1.30 3.14
CA LYS A 157 2.25 1.41 4.52
C LYS A 157 1.06 1.16 5.46
N HIS A 158 1.18 0.13 6.29
CA HIS A 158 0.24 -0.21 7.35
C HIS A 158 0.35 0.78 8.52
N ASN A 159 -0.69 0.90 9.35
CA ASN A 159 -0.67 1.77 10.54
C ASN A 159 0.41 1.39 11.57
N SER A 160 0.87 0.13 11.56
CA SER A 160 2.03 -0.31 12.36
C SER A 160 3.37 0.20 11.84
N GLY A 161 3.40 0.87 10.69
CA GLY A 161 4.61 1.38 10.04
C GLY A 161 5.31 0.38 9.12
N LYS A 162 4.84 -0.89 9.06
CA LYS A 162 5.36 -1.91 8.13
C LYS A 162 4.79 -1.72 6.72
N TRP A 163 5.56 -2.11 5.71
CA TRP A 163 5.08 -2.18 4.34
C TRP A 163 4.42 -3.53 4.08
N VAL A 164 3.24 -3.51 3.46
CA VAL A 164 2.45 -4.71 3.18
C VAL A 164 2.02 -4.76 1.73
N LEU A 165 1.75 -5.98 1.27
CA LEU A 165 1.21 -6.30 -0.04
C LEU A 165 -0.30 -6.52 0.09
N ALA A 166 -1.10 -5.82 -0.70
CA ALA A 166 -2.55 -5.99 -0.67
C ALA A 166 -3.22 -5.69 -2.00
N ASP A 167 -4.49 -6.09 -2.11
CA ASP A 167 -5.32 -5.83 -3.29
C ASP A 167 -6.15 -4.56 -3.16
N ASN A 168 -6.21 -3.97 -1.96
CA ASN A 168 -7.00 -2.78 -1.66
C ASN A 168 -6.39 -1.93 -0.53
N TYR A 169 -6.90 -0.70 -0.36
CA TYR A 169 -6.41 0.22 0.65
C TYR A 169 -6.91 -0.08 2.09
N SER A 170 -7.93 -0.92 2.28
CA SER A 170 -8.42 -1.24 3.63
C SER A 170 -7.41 -2.03 4.45
N ALA A 171 -6.50 -2.75 3.78
CA ALA A 171 -5.38 -3.43 4.41
C ALA A 171 -4.45 -2.50 5.21
N ARG A 172 -4.52 -1.16 5.03
CA ARG A 172 -3.77 -0.19 5.87
C ARG A 172 -4.15 -0.25 7.35
N ASN A 173 -5.40 -0.59 7.64
CA ASN A 173 -5.99 -0.58 8.97
C ASN A 173 -6.37 -1.99 9.44
N ALA A 174 -5.83 -3.04 8.82
CA ALA A 174 -6.10 -4.41 9.23
C ALA A 174 -5.61 -4.62 10.67
N GLU A 175 -6.35 -5.41 11.45
CA GLU A 175 -5.98 -5.71 12.82
C GLU A 175 -4.70 -6.56 12.88
N GLU A 176 -4.53 -7.46 11.91
CA GLU A 176 -3.41 -8.39 11.83
C GLU A 176 -2.72 -8.33 10.46
N ILE A 177 -1.39 -8.45 10.47
CA ILE A 177 -0.52 -8.50 9.28
C ILE A 177 0.65 -9.47 9.52
N GLY A 178 1.17 -10.10 8.46
CA GLY A 178 2.29 -11.04 8.54
C GLY A 178 1.91 -12.46 8.99
N GLY A 179 2.90 -13.33 9.18
CA GLY A 179 2.66 -14.76 9.48
C GLY A 179 1.75 -15.43 8.44
N CYS A 180 0.83 -16.27 8.93
CA CYS A 180 -0.22 -16.90 8.11
C CYS A 180 -1.53 -16.09 8.04
N THR A 181 -1.42 -14.76 8.17
CA THR A 181 -2.54 -13.87 7.87
C THR A 181 -2.65 -13.66 6.36
N THR A 182 -3.77 -13.09 5.91
CA THR A 182 -4.02 -12.80 4.48
C THR A 182 -3.18 -11.64 3.92
N ILE A 183 -2.36 -10.96 4.76
CA ILE A 183 -1.66 -9.74 4.37
C ILE A 183 -0.13 -9.94 4.52
N PRO A 184 0.57 -10.25 3.41
CA PRO A 184 2.02 -10.42 3.40
C PRO A 184 2.78 -9.12 3.72
N ILE A 185 3.93 -9.25 4.37
CA ILE A 185 4.81 -8.12 4.70
C ILE A 185 5.99 -8.10 3.73
N ILE A 186 6.35 -6.90 3.25
CA ILE A 186 7.54 -6.69 2.42
C ILE A 186 8.56 -5.82 3.15
N ASP A 187 9.77 -6.33 3.33
CA ASP A 187 10.90 -5.59 3.89
C ASP A 187 11.86 -5.20 2.76
N PHE A 188 11.77 -3.94 2.32
CA PHE A 188 12.62 -3.40 1.26
C PHE A 188 14.11 -3.39 1.62
N LYS A 189 14.45 -3.27 2.91
CA LYS A 189 15.85 -3.23 3.36
C LYS A 189 16.47 -4.62 3.33
N LYS A 190 15.72 -5.62 3.81
CA LYS A 190 16.15 -7.02 3.80
C LYS A 190 15.93 -7.72 2.46
N LYS A 191 15.21 -7.08 1.53
CA LYS A 191 14.75 -7.68 0.27
C LYS A 191 14.01 -8.99 0.49
N LEU A 192 13.14 -8.99 1.50
CA LEU A 192 12.45 -10.19 1.97
C LEU A 192 10.94 -9.96 1.98
N ILE A 193 10.20 -10.98 1.59
CA ILE A 193 8.74 -11.01 1.62
C ILE A 193 8.33 -12.13 2.56
N GLU A 194 7.68 -11.77 3.66
CA GLU A 194 7.10 -12.72 4.59
C GLU A 194 5.74 -13.14 4.02
N TRP A 195 5.65 -14.40 3.62
CA TRP A 195 4.51 -14.96 2.91
C TRP A 195 4.05 -16.26 3.57
N CYS A 196 2.75 -16.45 3.61
CA CYS A 196 2.05 -17.70 3.83
C CYS A 196 0.84 -17.64 2.86
#